data_AF-A0A498GV37-F1
#
_entry.id   AF-A0A498GV37-F1
#
_cell.length_a   1.000
_cell.length_b   1.000
_cell.length_c   1.000
_cell.angle_alpha   90.00
_cell.angle_beta   90.00
_cell.angle_gamma   90.00
#
_symmetry.space_group_name_H-M   'P 1'
#
loop_
_entity.id
_entity.type
_entity.pdbx_description
1 polymer ?
#
loop_
_entity_poly.entity_id
_entity_poly.type
_entity_poly.pdbx_seq_one_letter_code
_entity_poly.pdbx_strand_id
1 'polypeptide(L)'
;MTGENGNSTFSMQTPAAILAPKQQYLNLMMNSIYKFGELCAASENTKDIQAKISLLTSMIINYIPNPKERKRLIELRNQKRSEAAKIKDIDLQREKKFDIDCEIVGEIMTLMDDVLSIVERQTVISTTTSGPSALEAEYYPNGYQLPEEGEIDGLES
;
A
#
# COMPACT_ATOMS: atom_id res chain seq x y z
N MET A 1 -34.21 27.51 -6.15
CA MET A 1 -33.86 26.75 -4.93
C MET A 1 -33.40 25.38 -5.40
N THR A 2 -32.13 25.09 -5.18
CA THR A 2 -31.40 23.90 -5.59
C THR A 2 -31.81 22.72 -4.72
N GLY A 3 -32.45 21.70 -5.31
CA GLY A 3 -32.73 20.43 -4.65
C GLY A 3 -31.51 19.52 -4.77
N GLU A 4 -30.78 19.37 -3.67
CA GLU A 4 -29.72 18.38 -3.50
C GLU A 4 -30.36 16.99 -3.35
N ASN A 5 -30.37 16.20 -4.41
CA ASN A 5 -30.61 14.76 -4.29
C ASN A 5 -29.35 14.13 -3.72
N GLY A 6 -29.33 13.98 -2.40
CA GLY A 6 -28.37 13.17 -1.66
C GLY A 6 -28.40 11.74 -2.20
N ASN A 7 -27.30 11.33 -2.82
CA ASN A 7 -27.11 10.01 -3.39
C ASN A 7 -26.88 9.01 -2.24
N SER A 8 -27.93 8.59 -1.53
CA SER A 8 -27.85 7.57 -0.48
C SER A 8 -27.62 6.20 -1.12
N THR A 9 -26.37 5.92 -1.48
CA THR A 9 -25.99 4.60 -1.98
C THR A 9 -25.78 3.71 -0.76
N PHE A 10 -26.81 2.97 -0.36
CA PHE A 10 -26.72 1.93 0.67
C PHE A 10 -25.67 0.89 0.23
N SER A 11 -24.49 0.89 0.84
CA SER A 11 -23.45 -0.11 0.54
C SER A 11 -23.78 -1.40 1.29
N MET A 12 -24.43 -2.36 0.62
CA MET A 12 -24.68 -3.72 1.14
C MET A 12 -23.42 -4.63 1.11
N GLN A 13 -22.21 -4.08 1.28
CA GLN A 13 -21.01 -4.92 1.31
C GLN A 13 -20.79 -5.46 2.72
N THR A 14 -20.69 -6.79 2.83
CA THR A 14 -20.35 -7.44 4.10
C THR A 14 -18.93 -7.04 4.55
N PRO A 15 -18.63 -7.01 5.85
CA PRO A 15 -17.27 -6.75 6.34
C PRO A 15 -16.21 -7.64 5.66
N ALA A 16 -16.55 -8.90 5.38
CA ALA A 16 -15.69 -9.82 4.62
C ALA A 16 -15.41 -9.35 3.18
N ALA A 17 -16.41 -8.78 2.49
CA ALA A 17 -16.25 -8.24 1.14
C ALA A 17 -15.37 -6.97 1.12
N ILE A 18 -15.34 -6.21 2.21
CA ILE A 18 -14.48 -5.01 2.36
C ILE A 18 -13.03 -5.40 2.70
N LEU A 19 -12.86 -6.45 3.51
CA LEU A 19 -11.55 -6.95 3.94
C LEU A 19 -10.82 -7.75 2.86
N ALA A 20 -11.55 -8.51 2.04
CA ALA A 20 -10.94 -9.40 1.05
C ALA A 20 -9.98 -8.69 0.07
N PRO A 21 -10.31 -7.52 -0.51
CA PRO A 21 -9.36 -6.76 -1.31
C PRO A 21 -8.12 -6.32 -0.52
N LYS A 22 -8.29 -5.84 0.72
CA LYS A 22 -7.18 -5.40 1.58
C LYS A 22 -6.21 -6.54 1.89
N GLN A 23 -6.75 -7.72 2.21
CA GLN A 23 -5.95 -8.95 2.42
C GLN A 23 -5.27 -9.42 1.13
N GLN A 24 -5.94 -9.34 -0.02
CA GLN A 24 -5.32 -9.67 -1.31
C GLN A 24 -4.14 -8.74 -1.64
N TYR A 25 -4.30 -7.42 -1.45
CA TYR A 25 -3.23 -6.45 -1.65
C TYR A 25 -2.05 -6.70 -0.71
N LEU A 26 -2.32 -6.95 0.57
CA LEU A 26 -1.30 -7.26 1.56
C LEU A 26 -0.54 -8.55 1.19
N ASN A 27 -1.26 -9.61 0.79
CA ASN A 27 -0.65 -10.86 0.37
C ASN A 27 0.23 -10.68 -0.88
N LEU A 28 -0.23 -9.91 -1.87
CA LEU A 28 0.56 -9.61 -3.07
C LEU A 28 1.84 -8.83 -2.72
N MET A 29 1.73 -7.84 -1.83
CA MET A 29 2.86 -7.04 -1.37
C MET A 29 3.87 -7.89 -0.60
N MET A 30 3.41 -8.68 0.38
CA MET A 30 4.26 -9.57 1.18
C MET A 30 4.96 -10.62 0.33
N ASN A 31 4.25 -11.27 -0.60
CA ASN A 31 4.86 -12.24 -1.52
C ASN A 31 5.91 -11.59 -2.43
N SER A 32 5.65 -10.36 -2.90
CA SER A 32 6.58 -9.62 -3.74
C SER A 32 7.84 -9.21 -2.97
N ILE A 33 7.70 -8.79 -1.71
CA ILE A 33 8.82 -8.44 -0.83
C ILE A 33 9.62 -9.69 -0.44
N TYR A 34 8.96 -10.80 -0.14
CA TYR A 34 9.63 -12.07 0.11
C TYR A 34 10.47 -12.49 -1.10
N LYS A 35 9.89 -12.43 -2.31
CA LYS A 35 10.62 -12.74 -3.55
C LYS A 35 11.75 -11.76 -3.82
N PHE A 36 11.56 -10.49 -3.50
CA PHE A 36 12.59 -9.46 -3.58
C PHE A 36 13.77 -9.81 -2.68
N GLY A 37 13.51 -10.17 -1.42
CA GLY A 37 14.52 -10.59 -0.46
C GLY A 37 15.33 -11.81 -0.92
N GLU A 38 14.66 -12.84 -1.45
CA GLU A 38 15.34 -14.02 -2.02
C GLU A 38 16.31 -13.65 -3.15
N LEU A 39 15.93 -12.71 -4.01
CA LEU A 39 16.78 -12.26 -5.11
C LEU A 39 17.95 -11.40 -4.62
N CYS A 40 17.74 -10.59 -3.57
CA CYS A 40 18.82 -9.80 -2.96
C CYS A 40 19.84 -10.68 -2.23
N ALA A 41 19.39 -11.80 -1.66
CA ALA A 41 20.24 -12.78 -0.97
C ALA A 41 20.87 -13.81 -1.91
N ALA A 42 20.65 -13.72 -3.23
CA ALA A 42 21.23 -14.64 -4.19
C ALA A 42 22.77 -14.57 -4.15
N SER A 43 23.43 -15.73 -4.28
CA SER A 43 24.89 -15.85 -4.22
C SER A 43 25.62 -15.11 -5.35
N GLU A 44 24.90 -14.82 -6.45
CA GLU A 44 25.41 -14.07 -7.59
C GLU A 44 24.48 -12.89 -7.88
N ASN A 45 25.02 -11.67 -7.95
CA ASN A 45 24.27 -10.50 -8.37
C ASN A 45 24.38 -10.30 -9.89
N THR A 46 23.64 -11.11 -10.65
CA THR A 46 23.66 -11.04 -12.12
C THR A 46 22.79 -9.90 -12.66
N LYS A 47 23.03 -9.49 -13.91
CA LYS A 47 22.21 -8.46 -14.60
C LYS A 47 20.72 -8.82 -14.63
N ASP A 48 20.40 -10.10 -14.78
CA ASP A 48 19.03 -10.58 -14.79
C ASP A 48 18.36 -10.46 -13.41
N ILE A 49 19.12 -10.72 -12.34
CA ILE A 49 18.65 -10.54 -10.96
C ILE A 49 18.39 -9.05 -10.68
N GLN A 50 19.32 -8.17 -11.08
CA GLN A 50 19.14 -6.72 -10.95
C GLN A 50 17.91 -6.22 -11.72
N ALA A 51 17.66 -6.75 -12.92
CA ALA A 51 16.47 -6.41 -13.70
C ALA A 51 15.17 -6.87 -13.00
N LYS A 52 15.15 -8.09 -12.45
CA LYS A 52 14.02 -8.61 -11.67
C LYS A 52 13.76 -7.79 -10.40
N ILE A 53 14.81 -7.38 -9.70
CA ILE A 53 14.73 -6.51 -8.51
C ILE A 53 14.15 -5.15 -8.88
N SER A 54 14.59 -4.55 -9.97
CA SER A 54 14.04 -3.28 -10.47
C SER A 54 12.56 -3.39 -10.87
N LEU A 55 12.15 -4.54 -11.43
CA LEU A 55 10.74 -4.82 -11.74
C LEU A 55 9.92 -4.97 -10.45
N LEU A 56 10.37 -5.82 -9.53
CA LEU A 56 9.69 -6.07 -8.25
C LEU A 56 9.54 -4.79 -7.43
N THR A 57 10.57 -3.94 -7.36
CA THR A 57 10.49 -2.64 -6.69
C THR A 57 9.36 -1.80 -7.26
N SER A 58 9.23 -1.76 -8.59
CA SER A 58 8.17 -0.99 -9.26
C SER A 58 6.78 -1.58 -8.97
N MET A 59 6.66 -2.90 -8.88
CA MET A 59 5.41 -3.57 -8.49
C MET A 59 5.04 -3.30 -7.02
N ILE A 60 6.01 -3.42 -6.11
CA ILE A 60 5.83 -3.20 -4.67
C ILE A 60 5.34 -1.77 -4.42
N ILE A 61 5.95 -0.75 -5.06
CA ILE A 61 5.46 0.63 -4.96
C ILE A 61 4.00 0.73 -5.41
N ASN A 62 3.64 0.10 -6.53
CA ASN A 62 2.26 0.16 -7.04
C ASN A 62 1.24 -0.54 -6.15
N TYR A 63 1.66 -1.49 -5.29
CA TYR A 63 0.77 -2.15 -4.33
C TYR A 63 0.49 -1.31 -3.08
N ILE A 64 1.23 -0.22 -2.84
CA ILE A 64 0.99 0.65 -1.69
C ILE A 64 -0.38 1.32 -1.82
N PRO A 65 -1.30 1.15 -0.85
CA PRO A 65 -2.67 1.68 -0.95
C PRO A 65 -2.72 3.22 -1.01
N ASN A 66 -1.86 3.91 -0.25
CA ASN A 66 -1.81 5.36 -0.18
C ASN A 66 -1.24 5.98 -1.49
N PRO A 67 -2.04 6.72 -2.28
CA PRO A 67 -1.60 7.30 -3.55
C PRO A 67 -0.50 8.37 -3.40
N LYS A 68 -0.46 9.08 -2.27
CA LYS A 68 0.56 10.09 -2.01
C LYS A 68 1.91 9.43 -1.78
N GLU A 69 1.95 8.38 -0.96
CA GLU A 69 3.17 7.59 -0.73
C GLU A 69 3.65 6.91 -2.00
N ARG A 70 2.75 6.35 -2.82
CA ARG A 70 3.11 5.83 -4.15
C ARG A 70 3.85 6.88 -4.98
N LYS A 71 3.28 8.08 -5.09
CA LYS A 71 3.86 9.16 -5.87
C LYS A 71 5.22 9.58 -5.31
N ARG A 72 5.31 9.78 -3.99
CA ARG A 72 6.55 10.15 -3.30
C ARG A 72 7.68 9.16 -3.56
N LEU A 73 7.41 7.85 -3.44
CA LEU A 73 8.39 6.79 -3.66
C LEU A 73 8.81 6.67 -5.13
N ILE A 74 7.88 6.84 -6.08
CA ILE A 74 8.21 6.88 -7.52
C ILE A 74 9.15 8.06 -7.81
N GLU A 75 8.84 9.25 -7.30
CA GLU A 75 9.64 10.45 -7.49
C GLU A 75 11.04 10.30 -6.90
N LEU A 76 11.13 9.82 -5.64
CA LEU A 76 12.38 9.56 -4.95
C LEU A 76 13.26 8.55 -5.71
N ARG A 77 12.66 7.43 -6.13
CA ARG A 77 13.35 6.40 -6.91
C ARG A 77 13.89 6.96 -8.23
N ASN A 78 13.07 7.71 -8.96
CA ASN A 78 13.46 8.28 -10.25
C ASN A 78 14.57 9.33 -10.10
N GLN A 79 14.50 10.17 -9.05
CA GLN A 79 15.54 11.13 -8.74
C GLN A 79 16.88 10.44 -8.48
N LYS A 80 16.92 9.48 -7.55
CA LYS A 80 18.13 8.71 -7.22
C LYS A 80 18.70 7.97 -8.44
N ARG A 81 17.83 7.35 -9.26
CA ARG A 81 18.26 6.67 -10.49
C ARG A 81 18.80 7.62 -11.56
N SER A 82 18.26 8.83 -11.65
CA SER A 82 18.78 9.89 -12.53
C SER A 82 20.18 10.34 -12.11
N GLU A 83 20.42 10.45 -10.79
CA GLU A 83 21.76 10.72 -10.25
C GLU A 83 22.74 9.58 -10.54
N ALA A 84 22.32 8.33 -10.31
CA ALA A 84 23.13 7.16 -10.66
C ALA A 84 23.45 7.08 -12.16
N ALA A 85 22.54 7.56 -13.03
CA ALA A 85 22.76 7.58 -14.48
C ALA A 85 23.95 8.46 -14.92
N LYS A 86 24.43 9.36 -14.06
CA LYS A 86 25.61 10.20 -14.31
C LYS A 86 26.94 9.45 -14.12
N ILE A 87 26.91 8.27 -13.51
CA ILE A 87 28.08 7.40 -13.34
C ILE A 87 28.48 6.85 -14.71
N LYS A 88 29.76 7.04 -15.09
CA LYS A 88 30.32 6.61 -16.38
C LYS A 88 30.55 5.10 -16.46
N ASP A 89 30.97 4.49 -15.35
CA ASP A 89 31.16 3.05 -15.26
C ASP A 89 29.78 2.35 -15.24
N ILE A 90 29.54 1.48 -16.21
CA ILE A 90 28.25 0.81 -16.40
C ILE A 90 27.98 -0.21 -15.29
N ASP A 91 29.02 -0.88 -14.77
CA ASP A 91 28.86 -1.89 -13.72
C ASP A 91 28.60 -1.21 -12.38
N LEU A 92 29.35 -0.14 -12.06
CA LEU A 92 29.09 0.67 -10.88
C LEU A 92 27.72 1.38 -10.95
N GLN A 93 27.32 1.85 -12.13
CA GLN A 93 25.98 2.42 -12.33
C GLN A 93 24.89 1.39 -12.05
N ARG A 94 25.09 0.14 -12.49
CA ARG A 94 24.15 -0.97 -12.28
C ARG A 94 24.02 -1.33 -10.81
N GLU A 95 25.15 -1.49 -10.13
CA GLU A 95 25.20 -1.73 -8.69
C GLU A 95 24.49 -0.61 -7.93
N LYS A 96 24.75 0.66 -8.28
CA LYS A 96 24.09 1.78 -7.61
C LYS A 96 22.56 1.79 -7.82
N LYS A 97 22.09 1.39 -9.00
CA LYS A 97 20.64 1.24 -9.27
C LYS A 97 20.01 0.14 -8.43
N PHE A 98 20.73 -0.97 -8.24
CA PHE A 98 20.32 -2.06 -7.36
C PHE A 98 20.22 -1.58 -5.90
N ASP A 99 21.22 -0.85 -5.41
CA ASP A 99 21.21 -0.30 -4.05
C ASP A 99 20.01 0.62 -3.82
N ILE A 100 19.70 1.48 -4.79
CA ILE A 100 18.54 2.37 -4.74
C ILE A 100 17.24 1.57 -4.65
N ASP A 101 17.11 0.50 -5.45
CA ASP A 101 15.92 -0.35 -5.41
C ASP A 101 15.78 -1.04 -4.03
N CYS A 102 16.90 -1.48 -3.42
CA CYS A 102 16.92 -2.03 -2.05
C CYS A 102 16.54 -0.99 -0.99
N GLU A 103 17.08 0.23 -1.09
CA GLU A 103 16.76 1.34 -0.18
C GLU A 103 15.27 1.67 -0.22
N ILE A 104 14.68 1.77 -1.42
CA ILE A 104 13.26 2.06 -1.60
C ILE A 104 12.40 0.96 -0.99
N VAL A 105 12.72 -0.33 -1.21
CA VAL A 105 11.96 -1.42 -0.60
C VAL A 105 12.11 -1.43 0.92
N GLY A 106 13.29 -1.10 1.45
CA GLY A 106 13.50 -0.94 2.90
C GLY A 106 12.61 0.15 3.50
N GLU A 107 12.47 1.29 2.82
CA GLU A 107 11.54 2.35 3.23
C GLU A 107 10.07 1.88 3.18
N ILE A 108 9.70 1.13 2.15
CA ILE A 108 8.35 0.56 2.05
C ILE A 108 8.07 -0.41 3.20
N MET A 109 9.04 -1.23 3.61
CA MET A 109 8.89 -2.14 4.75
C MET A 109 8.60 -1.37 6.05
N THR A 110 9.15 -0.16 6.23
CA THR A 110 8.80 0.67 7.40
C THR A 110 7.37 1.20 7.35
N LEU A 111 6.83 1.47 6.15
CA LEU A 111 5.43 1.85 5.95
C LEU A 111 4.48 0.65 6.11
N MET A 112 4.97 -0.57 5.94
CA MET A 112 4.15 -1.78 6.07
C MET A 112 3.69 -2.04 7.49
N ASP A 113 4.46 -1.65 8.51
CA ASP A 113 4.04 -1.77 9.90
C ASP A 113 2.74 -0.98 10.15
N ASP A 114 2.63 0.22 9.57
CA ASP A 114 1.41 1.03 9.62
C ASP A 114 0.24 0.34 8.89
N VAL A 115 0.48 -0.21 7.69
CA VAL A 115 -0.53 -0.91 6.89
C VAL A 115 -1.02 -2.19 7.59
N LEU A 116 -0.11 -2.98 8.16
CA LEU A 116 -0.43 -4.17 8.96
C LEU A 116 -1.27 -3.80 10.17
N SER A 117 -0.94 -2.70 10.86
CA SER A 117 -1.73 -2.23 12.01
C SER A 117 -3.18 -1.89 11.64
N ILE A 118 -3.43 -1.37 10.42
CA ILE A 118 -4.79 -1.07 9.92
C ILE A 118 -5.56 -2.36 9.67
N VAL A 119 -4.93 -3.35 9.04
CA VAL A 119 -5.57 -4.64 8.72
C VAL A 119 -5.87 -5.40 10.02
N GLU A 120 -4.93 -5.46 10.97
CA GLU A 120 -5.12 -6.08 12.27
C GLU A 120 -6.25 -5.42 13.06
N ARG A 121 -6.29 -4.07 13.14
CA ARG A 121 -7.36 -3.34 13.83
C ARG A 121 -8.74 -3.60 13.25
N GLN A 122 -8.90 -3.81 11.95
CA GLN A 122 -10.22 -4.10 11.37
C GLN A 122 -10.74 -5.49 11.70
N THR A 123 -9.84 -6.47 11.84
CA THR A 123 -10.17 -7.79 12.39
C THR A 123 -10.75 -7.69 13.80
N VAL A 124 -10.33 -6.68 14.57
CA VAL A 124 -10.81 -6.42 15.93
C VAL A 124 -12.09 -5.55 15.90
N ILE A 125 -12.15 -4.50 15.08
CA ILE A 125 -13.30 -3.57 15.00
C ILE A 125 -14.56 -4.24 14.42
N SER A 126 -14.45 -5.36 13.68
CA SER A 126 -15.65 -6.17 13.38
C SER A 126 -16.38 -6.69 14.64
N THR A 127 -15.80 -6.52 15.83
CA THR A 127 -16.45 -6.78 17.13
C THR A 127 -16.91 -5.52 17.89
N THR A 128 -16.59 -4.30 17.43
CA THR A 128 -16.93 -3.04 18.13
C THR A 128 -17.24 -1.87 17.18
N THR A 129 -18.39 -1.23 17.40
CA THR A 129 -19.04 -0.12 16.63
C THR A 129 -18.24 1.19 16.57
N SER A 130 -17.04 1.19 15.98
CA SER A 130 -16.21 2.40 15.81
C SER A 130 -15.75 2.55 14.37
N GLY A 131 -15.80 3.78 13.85
CA GLY A 131 -15.56 4.09 12.43
C GLY A 131 -14.10 3.96 12.01
N PRO A 132 -13.79 4.18 10.71
CA PRO A 132 -12.43 4.11 10.21
C PRO A 132 -11.54 5.12 10.95
N SER A 133 -10.41 4.64 11.48
CA SER A 133 -9.43 5.52 12.12
C SER A 133 -8.83 6.50 11.10
N ALA A 134 -8.29 7.63 11.56
CA ALA A 134 -7.65 8.62 10.69
C ALA A 134 -6.56 8.01 9.77
N LEU A 135 -5.84 6.99 10.28
CA LEU A 135 -4.84 6.23 9.54
C LEU A 135 -5.46 5.36 8.43
N GLU A 136 -6.65 4.80 8.66
CA GLU A 136 -7.37 4.06 7.62
C GLU A 136 -7.83 4.97 6.49
N ALA A 137 -8.35 6.16 6.80
CA ALA A 137 -8.79 7.11 5.79
C ALA A 137 -7.64 7.58 4.88
N GLU A 138 -6.41 7.59 5.40
CA GLU A 138 -5.20 7.94 4.65
C GLU A 138 -4.78 6.85 3.64
N TYR A 139 -4.83 5.57 4.04
CA TYR A 139 -4.40 4.45 3.20
C TYR A 139 -5.53 3.85 2.35
N TYR A 140 -6.78 3.94 2.81
CA TYR A 140 -7.97 3.41 2.16
C TYR A 140 -9.08 4.48 2.15
N PRO A 141 -8.97 5.54 1.34
CA PRO A 141 -9.92 6.66 1.34
C PRO A 141 -11.35 6.29 0.88
N ASN A 142 -11.51 5.12 0.25
CA ASN A 142 -12.81 4.54 -0.09
C ASN A 142 -13.29 3.51 0.97
N GLY A 143 -12.65 3.47 2.14
CA GLY A 143 -13.04 2.66 3.28
C GLY A 143 -14.38 3.11 3.87
N TYR A 144 -14.99 2.21 4.65
CA TYR A 144 -16.34 2.29 5.20
C TYR A 144 -16.70 3.70 5.72
N GLN A 145 -17.62 4.40 5.06
CA GLN A 145 -18.34 5.50 5.70
C GLN A 145 -19.33 4.84 6.67
N LEU A 146 -19.11 5.02 7.98
CA LEU A 146 -20.18 4.71 8.93
C LEU A 146 -21.42 5.48 8.48
N PRO A 147 -22.61 4.85 8.42
CA PRO A 147 -23.82 5.63 8.39
C PRO A 147 -23.79 6.56 9.59
N GLU A 148 -23.99 7.86 9.37
CA GLU A 148 -24.25 8.80 10.46
C GLU A 148 -25.33 8.21 11.35
N GLU A 149 -25.15 8.28 12.66
CA GLU A 149 -26.12 7.83 13.65
C GLU A 149 -27.44 8.58 13.42
N GLY A 150 -28.30 8.03 12.56
CA GLY A 150 -29.72 8.33 12.58
C GLY A 150 -30.26 7.74 13.86
N GLU A 151 -30.73 8.60 14.75
CA GLU A 151 -31.47 8.23 15.95
C GLU A 151 -32.45 7.09 15.61
N ILE A 152 -32.24 5.94 16.26
CA ILE A 152 -33.20 4.84 16.21
C ILE A 152 -34.37 5.31 17.07
N ASP A 153 -35.34 5.97 16.45
CA ASP A 153 -36.54 6.40 17.14
C ASP A 153 -37.25 5.16 17.71
N GLY A 154 -37.57 5.24 18.99
CA GLY A 154 -37.90 4.10 19.84
C GLY A 154 -39.04 3.25 19.28
N LEU A 155 -38.81 1.94 19.20
CA LEU A 155 -39.89 0.95 19.20
C LEU A 155 -40.51 0.95 20.60
N GLU A 156 -41.48 1.84 20.83
CA GLU A 156 -42.45 1.68 21.91
C GLU A 156 -43.41 0.53 21.60
N SER A 157 -43.83 -0.14 22.68
CA SER A 157 -44.44 -1.46 22.75
C SER A 157 -45.90 -1.53 22.30
#